data_AF-A0A9E6JK66-F1
#
_entry.id   AF-A0A9E6JK66-F1
#
_cell.length_a   1.000
_cell.length_b   1.000
_cell.length_c   1.000
_cell.angle_alpha   90.00
_cell.angle_beta   90.00
_cell.angle_gamma   90.00
#
_symmetry.space_group_name_H-M   'P 1'
#
loop_
_entity.id
_entity.type
_entity.pdbx_description
1 polymer ?
#
loop_
_entity_poly.entity_id
_entity_poly.type
_entity_poly.pdbx_seq_one_letter_code
_entity_poly.pdbx_strand_id
1 'polypeptide(L)'
;MRLNGEVRRLDAKRLTINANQSPVGTDYRPRPDDRITWSRSGGALHVQDLVGTLASANRMTVIVNGQARTLDYGGSRILVNGQPAQLGDVLPPAAEVLVEKHDGQVPVLSQALAGLPLAGPAAGASLKVTLDGEPAGFTTPLRDGARVNVSLT
;
A
#
# COMPACT_ATOMS: atom_id res chain seq x y z
N MET A 1 -3.20 12.06 -19.41
CA MET A 1 -2.41 10.88 -19.02
C MET A 1 -3.26 9.66 -19.31
N ARG A 2 -2.67 8.48 -19.48
CA ARG A 2 -3.42 7.24 -19.66
C ARG A 2 -3.08 6.26 -18.54
N LEU A 3 -4.09 5.54 -18.05
CA LEU A 3 -3.93 4.47 -17.08
C LEU A 3 -4.60 3.22 -17.67
N ASN A 4 -3.83 2.17 -17.94
CA ASN A 4 -4.30 0.94 -18.59
C ASN A 4 -5.07 1.24 -19.89
N GLY A 5 -4.58 2.18 -20.69
CA GLY A 5 -5.21 2.61 -21.94
C GLY A 5 -6.34 3.65 -21.80
N GLU A 6 -6.92 3.85 -20.62
CA GLU A 6 -7.99 4.84 -20.39
C GLU A 6 -7.42 6.24 -20.13
N VAL A 7 -8.05 7.27 -20.72
CA VAL A 7 -7.67 8.65 -20.43
C VAL A 7 -8.10 9.03 -19.01
N ARG A 8 -7.13 9.38 -18.17
CA ARG A 8 -7.34 9.91 -16.82
C ARG A 8 -6.91 11.38 -16.77
N ARG A 9 -7.74 12.20 -16.12
CA ARG A 9 -7.44 13.59 -15.79
C ARG A 9 -7.27 13.69 -14.27
N LEU A 10 -6.12 14.20 -13.86
CA LEU A 10 -5.85 14.54 -12.47
C LEU A 10 -5.76 16.05 -12.37
N ASP A 11 -6.49 16.62 -11.42
CA ASP A 11 -6.40 18.04 -11.11
C ASP A 11 -5.25 18.27 -10.12
N ALA A 12 -4.03 18.36 -10.65
CA ALA A 12 -2.83 18.67 -9.87
C ALA A 12 -2.78 20.12 -9.33
N LYS A 13 -3.77 20.93 -9.67
CA LYS A 13 -3.74 22.38 -9.49
C LYS A 13 -4.38 22.75 -8.16
N ARG A 14 -3.56 23.13 -7.18
CA ARG A 14 -4.05 23.89 -6.03
C ARG A 14 -4.00 25.38 -6.37
N LEU A 15 -5.13 26.05 -6.12
CA LEU A 15 -5.19 27.50 -6.20
C LEU A 15 -4.75 28.06 -4.84
N THR A 16 -3.73 28.89 -4.84
CA THR A 16 -3.25 29.58 -3.65
C THR A 16 -3.56 31.06 -3.80
N ILE A 17 -4.31 31.62 -2.85
CA ILE A 17 -4.52 33.07 -2.76
C ILE A 17 -3.30 33.64 -2.05
N ASN A 18 -2.73 34.72 -2.56
CA ASN A 18 -1.62 35.41 -1.93
C ASN A 18 -2.00 36.87 -1.67
N ALA A 19 -1.68 37.37 -0.48
CA ALA A 19 -1.70 38.80 -0.18
C ALA A 19 -0.26 39.28 -0.05
N ASN A 20 0.11 40.30 -0.83
CA ASN A 20 1.48 40.85 -0.83
C ASN A 20 2.56 39.76 -0.98
N GLN A 21 2.34 38.85 -1.95
CA GLN A 21 3.22 37.71 -2.29
C GLN A 21 3.26 36.56 -1.26
N SER A 22 2.50 36.62 -0.17
CA SER A 22 2.44 35.55 0.83
C SER A 22 1.12 34.79 0.76
N PRO A 23 1.11 33.46 0.87
CA PRO A 23 -0.11 32.65 0.81
C PRO A 23 -1.04 32.95 1.99
N VAL A 24 -2.34 33.08 1.73
CA VAL A 24 -3.37 33.38 2.72
C VAL A 24 -4.54 32.39 2.64
N GLY A 25 -5.20 32.18 3.78
CA GLY A 25 -6.42 31.37 3.89
C GLY A 25 -7.66 32.06 3.32
N THR A 26 -8.76 31.31 3.20
CA THR A 26 -10.05 31.82 2.71
C THR A 26 -10.74 32.77 3.69
N ASP A 27 -10.29 32.82 4.93
CA ASP A 27 -10.73 33.70 6.02
C ASP A 27 -9.95 35.03 6.07
N TYR A 28 -8.94 35.18 5.22
CA TYR A 28 -8.15 36.40 5.16
C TYR A 28 -9.01 37.62 4.79
N ARG A 29 -8.88 38.69 5.58
CA ARG A 29 -9.53 39.97 5.31
C ARG A 29 -8.54 40.96 4.70
N PRO A 30 -8.70 41.33 3.42
CA PRO A 30 -7.85 42.33 2.78
C PRO A 30 -7.96 43.68 3.49
N ARG A 31 -6.81 44.33 3.66
CA ARG A 31 -6.67 45.71 4.11
C ARG A 31 -6.60 46.64 2.88
N PRO A 32 -6.85 47.94 3.05
CA PRO A 32 -6.44 48.93 2.06
C PRO A 32 -4.96 48.73 1.72
N ASP A 33 -4.63 48.79 0.43
CA ASP A 33 -3.29 48.58 -0.17
C ASP A 33 -2.81 47.12 -0.30
N ASP A 34 -3.56 46.12 0.17
CA ASP A 34 -3.19 44.72 -0.09
C ASP A 34 -3.31 44.36 -1.56
N ARG A 35 -2.21 43.85 -2.13
CA ARG A 35 -2.22 43.26 -3.48
C ARG A 35 -2.60 41.79 -3.38
N ILE A 36 -3.84 41.48 -3.75
CA ILE A 36 -4.33 40.10 -3.84
C ILE A 36 -3.97 39.52 -5.21
N THR A 37 -3.19 38.44 -5.20
CA THR A 37 -2.88 37.65 -6.40
C THR A 37 -3.29 36.20 -6.18
N TRP A 38 -3.49 35.47 -7.27
CA TRP A 38 -3.68 34.04 -7.23
C TRP A 38 -2.50 33.38 -7.93
N SER A 39 -1.96 32.33 -7.33
CA SER A 39 -0.96 31.47 -7.96
C SER A 39 -1.52 30.06 -8.09
N ARG A 40 -1.20 29.40 -9.19
CA ARG A 40 -1.44 27.97 -9.33
C ARG A 40 -0.15 27.26 -8.94
N SER A 41 -0.12 26.68 -7.74
CA SER A 41 0.92 25.72 -7.40
C SER A 41 0.46 24.37 -7.92
N GLY A 42 0.94 24.00 -9.10
CA GLY A 42 0.91 22.60 -9.55
C GLY A 42 2.09 21.88 -8.91
N GLY A 43 1.83 20.97 -7.97
CA GLY A 43 2.87 20.03 -7.53
C GLY A 43 3.18 19.05 -8.67
N ALA A 44 4.38 18.46 -8.64
CA ALA A 44 4.66 17.30 -9.46
C ALA A 44 3.64 16.20 -9.12
N LEU A 45 2.95 15.67 -10.14
CA LEU A 45 2.12 14.48 -9.96
C LEU A 45 3.03 13.28 -9.82
N HIS A 46 2.72 12.40 -8.89
CA HIS A 46 3.44 11.15 -8.69
C HIS A 46 2.60 9.98 -9.17
N VAL A 47 3.23 8.83 -9.39
CA VAL A 47 2.57 7.59 -9.84
C VAL A 47 1.40 7.23 -8.91
N GLN A 48 1.57 7.37 -7.60
CA GLN A 48 0.52 7.13 -6.60
C GLN A 48 -0.74 8.00 -6.80
N ASP A 49 -0.58 9.22 -7.31
CA ASP A 49 -1.70 10.15 -7.53
C ASP A 49 -2.61 9.68 -8.68
N LEU A 50 -2.06 8.88 -9.60
CA LEU A 50 -2.80 8.30 -10.74
C LEU A 50 -3.30 6.89 -10.47
N VAL A 51 -2.46 6.06 -9.85
CA VAL A 51 -2.74 4.62 -9.68
C VAL A 51 -3.64 4.35 -8.47
N GLY A 52 -3.56 5.16 -7.41
CA GLY A 52 -4.37 5.00 -6.21
C GLY A 52 -4.29 3.59 -5.63
N THR A 53 -5.45 2.98 -5.35
CA THR A 53 -5.54 1.62 -4.77
C THR A 53 -5.26 0.50 -5.75
N LEU A 54 -5.12 0.77 -7.06
CA LEU A 54 -4.87 -0.27 -8.06
C LEU A 54 -3.52 -0.96 -7.86
N ALA A 55 -2.55 -0.30 -7.24
CA ALA A 55 -1.25 -0.84 -6.89
C ALA A 55 -1.21 -1.61 -5.55
N SER A 56 -2.35 -1.74 -4.86
CA SER A 56 -2.37 -2.39 -3.55
C SER A 56 -2.17 -3.90 -3.68
N ALA A 57 -1.35 -4.46 -2.80
CA ALA A 57 -1.27 -5.90 -2.60
C ALA A 57 -2.60 -6.44 -2.05
N ASN A 58 -2.85 -7.73 -2.28
CA ASN A 58 -3.93 -8.44 -1.61
C ASN A 58 -3.59 -8.58 -0.12
N ARG A 59 -4.62 -8.64 0.73
CA ARG A 59 -4.47 -8.81 2.17
C ARG A 59 -5.31 -9.96 2.67
N MET A 60 -4.76 -10.72 3.61
CA MET A 60 -5.52 -11.65 4.43
C MET A 60 -5.20 -11.46 5.91
N THR A 61 -6.16 -11.73 6.76
CA THR A 61 -6.00 -11.74 8.20
C THR A 61 -6.05 -13.16 8.71
N VAL A 62 -5.04 -13.57 9.47
CA VAL A 62 -5.00 -14.86 10.15
C VAL A 62 -4.93 -14.64 11.66
N ILE A 63 -5.40 -15.60 12.44
CA ILE A 63 -5.40 -15.53 13.89
C ILE A 63 -4.36 -16.51 14.40
N VAL A 64 -3.24 -16.02 14.92
CA VAL A 64 -2.15 -16.85 15.43
C VAL A 64 -2.14 -16.79 16.94
N ASN A 65 -2.36 -17.92 17.63
CA ASN A 65 -2.47 -17.99 19.09
C ASN A 65 -3.43 -16.92 19.67
N GLY A 66 -4.55 -16.69 18.99
CA GLY A 66 -5.56 -15.69 19.37
C GLY A 66 -5.25 -14.25 18.94
N GLN A 67 -4.10 -13.96 18.35
CA GLN A 67 -3.73 -12.62 17.87
C GLN A 67 -3.91 -12.49 16.36
N ALA A 68 -4.65 -11.47 15.91
CA ALA A 68 -4.83 -11.17 14.50
C ALA A 68 -3.51 -10.68 13.87
N ARG A 69 -3.18 -11.21 12.70
CA ARG A 69 -2.04 -10.83 11.88
C ARG A 69 -2.47 -10.63 10.43
N THR A 70 -2.11 -9.49 9.85
CA THR A 70 -2.36 -9.20 8.44
C THR A 70 -1.15 -9.59 7.62
N LEU A 71 -1.38 -10.37 6.56
CA LEU A 71 -0.38 -10.76 5.59
C LEU A 71 -0.73 -10.11 4.25
N ASP A 72 0.21 -9.35 3.71
CA ASP A 72 0.13 -8.82 2.36
C ASP A 72 0.68 -9.89 1.38
N TYR A 73 0.02 -10.09 0.25
CA TYR A 73 0.45 -11.02 -0.79
C TYR A 73 0.06 -10.54 -2.19
N GLY A 74 0.77 -11.05 -3.19
CA GLY A 74 0.67 -10.48 -4.53
C GLY A 74 1.17 -9.04 -4.59
N GLY A 75 0.65 -8.28 -5.56
CA GLY A 75 1.03 -6.90 -5.75
C GLY A 75 0.72 -6.41 -7.14
N SER A 76 1.39 -5.34 -7.54
CA SER A 76 1.29 -4.82 -8.90
C SER A 76 2.64 -4.40 -9.42
N ARG A 77 2.91 -4.71 -10.68
CA ARG A 77 4.00 -4.10 -11.43
C ARG A 77 3.46 -2.84 -12.10
N ILE A 78 4.16 -1.72 -11.89
CA ILE A 78 3.81 -0.44 -12.49
C ILE A 78 4.86 -0.12 -13.56
N LEU A 79 4.39 0.21 -14.76
CA LEU A 79 5.21 0.70 -15.85
C LEU A 79 4.75 2.12 -16.22
N VAL A 80 5.69 3.05 -16.33
CA VAL A 80 5.45 4.40 -16.86
C VAL A 80 6.22 4.50 -18.18
N ASN A 81 5.50 4.73 -19.28
CA ASN A 81 6.04 4.75 -20.64
C ASN A 81 6.89 3.49 -20.95
N GLY A 82 6.45 2.33 -20.46
CA GLY A 82 7.12 1.03 -20.66
C GLY A 82 8.27 0.73 -19.69
N GLN A 83 8.65 1.63 -18.79
CA GLN A 83 9.73 1.42 -17.83
C GLN A 83 9.19 1.15 -16.41
N PRO A 84 9.81 0.25 -15.62
CA PRO A 84 9.45 0.05 -14.22
C PRO A 84 9.47 1.36 -13.43
N ALA A 85 8.40 1.59 -12.66
CA ALA A 85 8.26 2.79 -11.85
C ALA A 85 7.77 2.45 -10.44
N GLN A 86 8.12 3.30 -9.48
CA GLN A 86 7.66 3.25 -8.11
C GLN A 86 6.55 4.27 -7.86
N LEU A 87 5.76 4.05 -6.80
CA LEU A 87 4.64 4.92 -6.43
C LEU A 87 5.06 6.39 -6.19
N GLY A 88 6.28 6.60 -5.69
CA GLY A 88 6.85 7.92 -5.43
C GLY A 88 7.52 8.58 -6.63
N ASP A 89 7.50 7.96 -7.82
CA ASP A 89 8.12 8.57 -9.01
C ASP A 89 7.22 9.67 -9.57
N VAL A 90 7.84 10.75 -10.07
CA VAL A 90 7.12 11.83 -10.75
C VAL A 90 6.61 11.36 -12.11
N LEU A 91 5.33 11.60 -12.39
CA LEU A 91 4.72 11.33 -13.67
C LEU A 91 5.04 12.44 -14.69
N PRO A 92 5.62 12.07 -15.85
CA PRO A 92 5.76 13.01 -16.95
C PRO A 92 4.40 13.51 -17.47
N PRO A 93 4.37 14.72 -18.07
CA PRO A 93 3.21 15.16 -18.82
C PRO A 93 2.81 14.12 -19.88
N ALA A 94 1.51 13.87 -20.01
CA ALA A 94 0.94 12.89 -20.95
C ALA A 94 1.43 11.43 -20.78
N ALA A 95 2.01 11.06 -19.63
CA ALA A 95 2.46 9.69 -19.38
C ALA A 95 1.39 8.62 -19.62
N GLU A 96 1.87 7.48 -20.12
CA GLU A 96 1.14 6.22 -20.20
C GLU A 96 1.57 5.32 -19.05
N VAL A 97 0.62 4.96 -18.20
CA VAL A 97 0.85 4.12 -17.03
C VAL A 97 0.13 2.80 -17.21
N LEU A 98 0.85 1.71 -17.09
CA LEU A 98 0.32 0.35 -17.08
C LEU A 98 0.51 -0.23 -15.68
N VAL A 99 -0.55 -0.78 -15.12
CA VAL A 99 -0.57 -1.45 -13.83
C VAL A 99 -0.99 -2.88 -14.09
N GLU A 100 -0.04 -3.80 -13.92
CA GLU A 100 -0.24 -5.23 -14.05
C GLU A 100 -0.40 -5.82 -12.65
N LYS A 101 -1.59 -6.31 -12.32
CA LYS A 101 -1.81 -7.01 -11.06
C LYS A 101 -1.26 -8.42 -11.15
N HIS A 102 -0.64 -8.84 -10.06
CA HIS A 102 -0.23 -10.22 -9.87
C HIS A 102 -0.80 -10.70 -8.55
N ASP A 103 -1.55 -11.80 -8.58
CA ASP A 103 -2.18 -12.36 -7.37
C ASP A 103 -1.15 -12.87 -6.36
N GLY A 104 0.09 -13.09 -6.81
CA GLY A 104 1.18 -13.64 -6.02
C GLY A 104 0.94 -15.08 -5.61
N GLN A 105 1.87 -15.61 -4.83
CA GLN A 105 1.63 -16.88 -4.14
C GLN A 105 0.83 -16.63 -2.87
N VAL A 106 -0.18 -17.47 -2.64
CA VAL A 106 -0.95 -17.48 -1.39
C VAL A 106 0.03 -17.70 -0.23
N PRO A 107 -0.01 -16.86 0.82
CA PRO A 107 0.81 -17.04 2.01
C PRO A 107 0.69 -18.44 2.58
N VAL A 108 1.81 -18.98 3.04
CA VAL A 108 1.87 -20.26 3.73
C VAL A 108 2.07 -20.06 5.21
N LEU A 109 1.80 -21.10 5.99
CA LEU A 109 1.83 -21.06 7.45
C LEU A 109 3.13 -20.47 8.02
N SER A 110 4.30 -20.80 7.46
CA SER A 110 5.58 -20.27 7.91
C SER A 110 5.66 -18.74 7.89
N GLN A 111 4.98 -18.08 6.96
CA GLN A 111 4.93 -16.62 6.87
C GLN A 111 4.11 -16.02 8.02
N ALA A 112 3.02 -16.68 8.44
CA ALA A 112 2.24 -16.25 9.60
C ALA A 112 3.03 -16.37 10.92
N LEU A 113 3.93 -17.37 10.99
CA LEU A 113 4.78 -17.61 12.16
C LEU A 113 6.03 -16.73 12.20
N ALA A 114 6.38 -16.07 11.10
CA ALA A 114 7.58 -15.24 11.01
C ALA A 114 7.58 -14.16 12.11
N GLY A 115 8.72 -13.99 12.78
CA GLY A 115 8.91 -13.01 13.84
C GLY A 115 8.14 -13.30 15.14
N LEU A 116 7.49 -14.46 15.29
CA LEU A 116 7.03 -14.88 16.61
C LEU A 116 8.22 -15.28 17.46
N PRO A 117 8.27 -14.88 18.75
CA PRO A 117 9.22 -15.41 19.71
C PRO A 117 8.79 -16.84 20.06
N LEU A 118 8.96 -17.76 19.13
CA LEU A 118 8.90 -19.18 19.43
C LEU A 118 10.11 -19.45 20.31
N ALA A 119 9.89 -19.66 21.61
CA ALA A 119 10.94 -20.15 22.48
C ALA A 119 11.52 -21.39 21.79
N GLY A 120 12.80 -21.32 21.44
CA GLY A 120 13.47 -22.45 20.79
C GLY A 120 13.20 -23.69 21.63
N PRO A 121 12.81 -24.82 21.03
CA PRO A 121 12.50 -26.00 21.81
C PRO A 121 13.70 -26.31 22.71
N ALA A 122 13.45 -26.49 24.02
CA ALA A 122 14.42 -27.14 24.88
C ALA A 122 14.85 -28.45 24.21
N ALA A 123 16.09 -28.92 24.43
CA ALA A 123 16.58 -30.12 23.76
C ALA A 123 15.57 -31.29 23.91
N GLY A 124 14.97 -31.72 22.79
CA GLY A 124 13.95 -32.77 22.75
C GLY A 124 12.49 -32.31 22.63
N ALA A 125 12.19 -31.02 22.73
CA ALA A 125 10.84 -30.50 22.52
C ALA A 125 10.47 -30.41 21.03
N SER A 126 9.23 -30.74 20.72
CA SER A 126 8.65 -30.71 19.39
C SER A 126 7.66 -29.56 19.27
N LEU A 127 7.60 -28.93 18.09
CA LEU A 127 6.60 -27.89 17.83
C LEU A 127 5.35 -28.53 17.24
N LYS A 128 4.22 -28.41 17.94
CA LYS A 128 2.91 -28.76 17.40
C LYS A 128 2.28 -27.53 16.79
N VAL A 129 1.96 -27.61 15.50
CA VAL A 129 1.30 -26.56 14.74
C VAL A 129 -0.03 -27.09 14.22
N THR A 130 -1.11 -26.36 14.47
CA THR A 130 -2.42 -26.66 13.87
C THR A 130 -2.97 -25.48 13.09
N LEU A 131 -3.66 -25.79 12.00
CA LEU A 131 -4.44 -24.87 11.19
C LEU A 131 -5.91 -25.27 11.31
N ASP A 132 -6.72 -24.40 11.91
CA ASP A 132 -8.14 -24.61 12.17
C ASP A 132 -8.46 -25.91 12.96
N GLY A 133 -7.52 -26.33 13.80
CA GLY A 133 -7.64 -27.53 14.64
C GLY A 133 -6.92 -28.75 14.08
N GLU A 134 -6.60 -28.77 12.78
CA GLU A 134 -5.92 -29.89 12.13
C GLU A 134 -4.40 -29.70 12.11
N PRO A 135 -3.59 -30.78 12.26
CA PRO A 135 -2.15 -30.71 12.09
C PRO A 135 -1.77 -30.13 10.72
N ALA A 136 -0.87 -29.14 10.71
CA ALA A 136 -0.46 -28.46 9.49
C ALA A 136 1.06 -28.30 9.40
N GLY A 137 1.57 -28.33 8.17
CA GLY A 137 2.98 -28.10 7.87
C GLY A 137 3.28 -26.62 7.63
N PHE A 138 4.56 -26.27 7.66
CA PHE A 138 5.03 -24.91 7.41
C PHE A 138 4.72 -24.38 5.99
N THR A 139 4.52 -25.27 5.03
CA THR A 139 4.20 -24.95 3.63
C THR A 139 2.70 -25.01 3.33
N THR A 140 1.87 -25.30 4.32
CA THR A 140 0.42 -25.36 4.14
C THR A 140 -0.11 -23.96 3.76
N PRO A 141 -0.82 -23.81 2.63
CA PRO A 141 -1.43 -22.55 2.22
C PRO A 141 -2.45 -22.05 3.25
N LEU A 142 -2.45 -20.74 3.49
CA LEU A 142 -3.39 -20.08 4.38
C LEU A 142 -4.62 -19.57 3.62
N ARG A 143 -5.70 -19.34 4.37
CA ARG A 143 -6.89 -18.63 3.90
C ARG A 143 -7.20 -17.48 4.84
N ASP A 144 -7.94 -16.50 4.35
CA ASP A 144 -8.43 -15.41 5.18
C ASP A 144 -9.30 -15.96 6.33
N GLY A 145 -9.08 -15.41 7.53
CA GLY A 145 -9.69 -15.85 8.78
C GLY A 145 -9.13 -17.14 9.39
N ALA A 146 -8.12 -17.78 8.79
CA ALA A 146 -7.58 -19.03 9.30
C ALA A 146 -6.98 -18.89 10.70
N ARG A 147 -7.12 -19.95 11.52
CA ARG A 147 -6.65 -19.98 12.90
C ARG A 147 -5.43 -20.88 13.02
N VAL A 148 -4.28 -20.30 13.35
CA VAL A 148 -3.04 -21.02 13.59
C VAL A 148 -2.82 -21.12 15.10
N ASN A 149 -2.62 -22.33 15.61
CA ASN A 149 -2.17 -22.53 16.97
C ASN A 149 -0.81 -23.21 16.98
N VAL A 150 0.07 -22.70 17.83
CA VAL A 150 1.43 -23.21 18.00
C VAL A 150 1.67 -23.46 19.48
N SER A 151 2.07 -24.69 19.79
CA SER A 151 2.45 -25.12 21.14
C SER A 151 3.70 -25.98 21.10
N LEU A 152 4.45 -25.97 22.21
CA LEU A 152 5.54 -26.90 22.45
C LEU A 152 4.97 -28.17 23.07
N THR A 153 5.46 -29.32 22.62
CA THR A 153 5.14 -30.66 23.12
C THR A 153 6.39 -31.43 23.47
#